data_AF-A0A0C2FEB4-F1
#
_entry.id   AF-A0A0C2FEB4-F1
#
_cell.length_a   1.000
_cell.length_b   1.000
_cell.length_c   1.000
_cell.angle_alpha   90.00
_cell.angle_beta   90.00
_cell.angle_gamma   90.00
#
_symmetry.space_group_name_H-M   'P 1'
#
loop_
_entity.id
_entity.type
_entity.pdbx_description
1 polymer ?
#
loop_
_entity_poly.entity_id
_entity_poly.type
_entity_poly.pdbx_seq_one_letter_code
_entity_poly.pdbx_strand_id
1 'polypeptide(L)' 'SIFQGKDEGTRKKKESIVDLSRFIDKKIRVKFQGGREVLFIPPRSLGLIVARGTAITVVAPSDGMEQIDNPFAQQEE' A
#
# COMPACT_ATOMS: atom_id res chain seq x y z
N SER A 1 -35.35 38.68 -14.23
CA SER A 1 -34.98 37.36 -14.74
C SER A 1 -33.48 37.17 -14.58
N ILE A 2 -33.00 36.80 -13.38
CA ILE A 2 -31.58 36.49 -13.17
C ILE A 2 -31.51 35.42 -12.07
N PHE A 3 -31.77 34.17 -12.45
CA PHE A 3 -31.34 32.99 -11.68
C PHE A 3 -31.05 31.87 -12.69
N GLN A 4 -29.81 31.84 -13.18
CA GLN A 4 -29.21 30.61 -13.68
C GLN A 4 -27.81 30.52 -13.10
N GLY A 5 -27.71 29.87 -11.95
CA GLY A 5 -26.49 29.24 -11.48
C GLY A 5 -26.73 27.74 -11.46
N LYS A 6 -26.27 27.04 -12.50
CA LYS A 6 -26.19 25.58 -12.51
C LYS A 6 -24.74 25.19 -12.76
N ASP A 7 -23.91 25.33 -11.73
CA ASP A 7 -22.58 24.74 -11.68
C ASP A 7 -22.74 23.22 -11.49
N GLU A 8 -22.92 22.52 -12.59
CA GLU A 8 -22.90 21.06 -12.65
C GLU A 8 -21.43 20.60 -12.56
N GLY A 9 -20.89 20.66 -11.34
CA GLY A 9 -19.56 20.17 -11.01
C GLY A 9 -19.49 18.66 -11.22
N THR A 10 -19.04 18.25 -12.40
CA THR A 10 -18.63 16.87 -12.68
C THR A 10 -17.49 16.53 -11.72
N ARG A 11 -17.83 15.81 -10.64
CA ARG A 11 -16.82 15.28 -9.71
C ARG A 11 -15.90 14.38 -10.52
N LYS A 12 -14.69 14.86 -10.84
CA LYS A 12 -13.65 14.04 -11.44
C LYS A 12 -13.47 12.81 -10.55
N LYS A 13 -13.63 11.61 -11.12
CA LYS A 13 -13.41 10.37 -10.37
C LYS A 13 -11.99 10.42 -9.82
N LYS A 14 -11.85 10.19 -8.51
CA LYS A 14 -10.53 10.08 -7.88
C LYS A 14 -9.93 8.75 -8.34
N GLU A 15 -9.11 8.83 -9.38
CA GLU A 15 -8.38 7.67 -9.89
C GLU A 15 -7.31 7.25 -8.88
N SER A 16 -7.14 5.95 -8.70
CA SER A 16 -6.05 5.39 -7.90
C SER A 16 -4.74 5.55 -8.68
N ILE A 17 -3.69 6.06 -8.04
CA ILE A 17 -2.34 6.14 -8.65
C ILE A 17 -1.68 4.76 -8.77
N VAL A 18 -2.21 3.75 -8.06
CA VAL A 18 -1.71 2.37 -8.07
C VAL A 18 -2.71 1.46 -8.76
N ASP A 19 -2.24 0.73 -9.77
CA ASP A 19 -2.95 -0.36 -10.41
C ASP A 19 -2.64 -1.69 -9.69
N LEU A 20 -3.61 -2.15 -8.89
CA LEU A 20 -3.48 -3.37 -8.09
C LEU A 20 -3.46 -4.64 -8.95
N SER A 21 -3.92 -4.58 -10.20
CA SER A 21 -3.92 -5.71 -11.13
C SER A 21 -2.51 -6.26 -11.37
N ARG A 22 -1.50 -5.40 -11.25
CA ARG A 22 -0.07 -5.75 -11.38
C ARG A 22 0.44 -6.71 -10.32
N PHE A 23 -0.29 -6.83 -9.21
CA PHE A 23 0.06 -7.63 -8.04
C PHE A 23 -0.81 -8.87 -7.86
N ILE A 24 -1.77 -9.12 -8.77
CA ILE A 24 -2.55 -10.36 -8.78
C ILE A 24 -1.58 -11.55 -8.90
N ASP A 25 -1.83 -12.60 -8.13
CA ASP A 25 -1.03 -13.83 -8.04
C ASP A 25 0.44 -13.64 -7.64
N LYS A 26 0.82 -12.45 -7.16
CA LYS A 26 2.15 -12.16 -6.64
C LYS A 26 2.13 -11.99 -5.14
N LYS A 27 3.21 -12.42 -4.49
CA LYS A 27 3.44 -12.07 -3.08
C LYS A 27 3.75 -10.58 -2.99
N ILE A 28 3.00 -9.90 -2.13
CA ILE A 28 3.21 -8.48 -1.80
C ILE A 28 3.52 -8.32 -0.32
N ARG A 29 4.17 -7.21 0.02
CA ARG A 29 4.30 -6.71 1.38
C ARG A 29 3.35 -5.54 1.57
N VAL A 30 2.65 -5.56 2.71
CA VAL A 30 1.72 -4.49 3.09
C VAL A 30 2.14 -3.94 4.44
N LYS A 31 2.39 -2.63 4.51
CA LYS A 31 2.58 -1.91 5.78
C LYS A 31 1.33 -1.12 6.11
N PHE A 32 0.88 -1.22 7.35
CA PHE A 32 -0.25 -0.48 7.88
C PHE A 32 0.22 0.64 8.78
N GLN A 33 -0.63 1.65 8.93
CA GLN A 33 -0.46 2.68 9.95
C GLN A 33 -0.24 2.05 11.35
N GLY A 34 0.63 2.65 12.15
CA GLY A 34 1.00 2.12 13.47
C GLY A 34 2.05 1.01 13.46
N GLY A 35 2.82 0.88 12.36
CA GLY A 35 4.01 0.01 12.29
C GLY A 35 3.72 -1.47 12.10
N ARG A 36 2.47 -1.86 11.80
CA ARG A 36 2.13 -3.25 11.54
C ARG A 36 2.52 -3.64 10.13
N GLU A 37 3.30 -4.71 10.00
CA GLU A 37 3.68 -5.30 8.72
C GLU A 37 3.09 -6.69 8.59
N VAL A 38 2.45 -6.96 7.45
CA VAL A 38 1.96 -8.30 7.13
C VAL A 38 2.99 -9.01 6.27
N LEU A 39 3.55 -10.07 6.82
CA LEU A 39 4.48 -10.98 6.16
C LEU A 39 3.80 -12.34 6.00
N PHE A 40 3.94 -12.95 4.82
CA PHE A 40 3.36 -14.26 4.50
C PHE A 40 4.29 -15.43 4.89
N ILE A 41 5.10 -15.26 5.94
CA ILE A 41 6.09 -16.25 6.39
C ILE A 41 5.60 -17.00 7.66
N PRO A 42 5.90 -18.30 7.81
CA PRO A 42 5.67 -19.01 9.07
C PRO A 42 6.52 -18.40 10.20
N PRO A 43 6.08 -18.44 11.48
CA PRO A 43 5.06 -19.33 12.07
C PRO A 43 3.64 -18.74 12.17
N ARG A 44 3.39 -17.54 11.66
CA ARG A 44 2.09 -16.84 11.82
C ARG A 44 1.34 -16.69 10.49
N SER A 45 1.09 -17.80 9.81
CA SER A 45 0.23 -17.78 8.61
C SER A 45 -1.21 -17.46 9.03
N LEU A 46 -1.68 -16.26 8.70
CA LEU A 46 -3.03 -15.78 9.02
C LEU A 46 -4.13 -16.34 8.09
N GLY A 47 -3.77 -17.12 7.07
CA GLY A 47 -4.70 -17.60 6.05
C GLY A 47 -5.17 -16.47 5.12
N LEU A 48 -6.44 -16.50 4.72
CA LEU A 48 -7.06 -15.44 3.92
C LEU A 48 -7.37 -14.23 4.80
N ILE A 49 -6.92 -13.06 4.38
CA ILE A 49 -7.13 -11.80 5.10
C ILE A 49 -7.80 -10.76 4.21
N VAL A 50 -8.57 -9.86 4.82
CA VAL A 50 -9.11 -8.67 4.17
C VAL A 50 -8.49 -7.44 4.81
N ALA A 51 -7.72 -6.68 4.03
CA ALA A 51 -7.09 -5.45 4.49
C ALA A 51 -8.01 -4.24 4.24
N ARG A 52 -8.21 -3.39 5.25
CA ARG A 52 -8.97 -2.15 5.10
C ARG A 52 -8.08 -1.06 4.51
N GLY A 53 -8.41 -0.58 3.30
CA GLY A 53 -7.58 0.37 2.54
C GLY A 53 -7.20 1.65 3.28
N THR A 54 -8.06 2.16 4.17
CA THR A 54 -7.78 3.37 4.97
C THR A 54 -6.59 3.24 5.91
N ALA A 55 -6.19 2.01 6.25
CA ALA A 55 -5.08 1.74 7.15
C ALA A 55 -3.80 1.36 6.41
N ILE A 56 -3.85 1.15 5.09
CA ILE A 56 -2.69 0.74 4.30
C ILE A 56 -1.84 1.97 3.98
N THR A 57 -0.53 1.88 4.23
CA THR A 57 0.43 2.95 3.96
C THR A 57 1.38 2.59 2.83
N VAL A 58 1.77 1.31 2.72
CA VAL A 58 2.69 0.83 1.67
C VAL A 58 2.18 -0.47 1.09
N VAL A 59 2.19 -0.58 -0.23
CA VAL A 59 2.02 -1.81 -1.00
C VAL A 59 3.23 -1.94 -1.90
N ALA A 60 3.97 -3.04 -1.78
CA ALA A 60 5.15 -3.27 -2.59
C ALA A 60 5.28 -4.75 -2.96
N PRO A 61 5.89 -5.09 -4.12
CA PRO A 61 6.20 -6.47 -4.43
C PRO A 61 7.16 -7.04 -3.36
N SER A 62 6.98 -8.31 -3.00
CA SER A 62 7.94 -8.98 -2.10
C SER A 62 9.25 -9.32 -2.81
N ASP A 63 9.22 -9.45 -4.13
CA ASP A 63 10.37 -9.77 -4.95
C ASP A 63 11.31 -8.56 -5.08
N GLY A 64 12.62 -8.79 -4.99
CA GLY A 64 13.65 -7.74 -4.96
C GLY A 64 13.76 -6.98 -3.63
N MET A 65 13.05 -7.39 -2.57
CA MET A 65 13.22 -6.86 -1.22
C MET A 65 13.86 -7.92 -0.33
N GLU A 66 15.13 -7.74 -0.01
CA GLU A 66 15.84 -8.53 0.98
C GLU A 66 16.12 -7.72 2.25
N GLN A 67 16.21 -8.43 3.37
CA GLN A 67 16.72 -7.81 4.58
C GLN A 67 18.23 -7.71 4.45
N ILE A 68 18.71 -6.48 4.37
CA ILE A 68 20.15 -6.17 4.38
C ILE A 68 20.56 -5.72 5.78
N ASP A 69 21.81 -5.99 6.12
CA ASP A 69 22.43 -5.33 7.26
C ASP A 69 22.48 -3.82 7.01
N ASN A 70 22.50 -3.04 8.11
CA ASN A 70 22.57 -1.60 8.01
C ASN A 70 23.87 -1.20 7.28
N PRO A 71 23.81 -0.60 6.07
CA PRO A 71 25.00 -0.29 5.29
C PRO A 71 25.87 0.80 5.91
N PHE A 72 25.37 1.51 6.93
CA PHE A 72 26.10 2.56 7.65
C PHE A 72 26.71 2.08 8.99
N ALA A 73 26.44 0.84 9.42
CA ALA A 73 26.93 0.34 10.70
C ALA A 73 28.46 0.23 10.78
N GLN A 74 29.14 0.11 9.64
CA GLN A 74 30.61 0.03 9.56
C GLN A 74 31.30 1.41 9.53
N GLN A 75 30.55 2.52 9.54
CA GLN A 75 31.12 3.87 9.48
C GLN A 75 31.16 4.59 10.84
N GLU A 76 30.73 3.95 11.93
CA GLU A 76 30.66 4.54 13.27
C GLU A 76 31.86 4.19 14.18
N GLU A 77 32.99 3.74 13.63
CA GLU A 77 34.25 3.54 14.38
C GLU A 77 35.26 4.68 14.16
#